data_AF-L7KQ45-F1
#
_entry.id   AF-L7KQ45-F1
#
_cell.length_a   1.000
_cell.length_b   1.000
_cell.length_c   1.000
_cell.angle_alpha   90.00
_cell.angle_beta   90.00
_cell.angle_gamma   90.00
#
_symmetry.space_group_name_H-M   'P 1'
#
loop_
_entity.id
_entity.type
_entity.pdbx_description
1 polymer ?
#
loop_
_entity_poly.entity_id
_entity_poly.type
_entity_poly.pdbx_seq_one_letter_code
_entity_poly.pdbx_strand_id
1 'polypeptide(L)' 'MPPEHELCSAVMDLELRHLRGVVAVTDAGSFTTAAAQLGISQPALSRTIQQAERILDARLFERSSRSVGPCRA' A
#
# COMPACT_ATOMS: atom_id res chain seq x y z
N MET A 1 -8.69 -20.99 17.00
CA MET A 1 -7.28 -20.62 16.76
C MET A 1 -7.06 -20.80 15.26
N PRO A 2 -6.85 -19.73 14.47
CA PRO A 2 -6.65 -19.89 13.04
C PRO A 2 -5.32 -20.63 12.78
N PRO A 3 -5.22 -21.46 11.73
CA PRO A 3 -4.03 -22.26 11.45
C PRO A 3 -2.90 -21.38 10.91
N GLU A 4 -1.69 -21.60 11.43
CA GLU A 4 -0.43 -20.90 11.08
C GLU A 4 -0.05 -20.93 9.58
N HIS A 5 -0.72 -21.75 8.76
CA HIS A 5 -0.51 -21.85 7.31
C HIS A 5 -1.12 -20.70 6.48
N GLU A 6 -2.11 -19.95 6.99
CA GLU A 6 -2.75 -18.85 6.23
C GLU A 6 -1.83 -17.65 6.03
N LEU A 7 -0.95 -17.35 7.00
CA LEU A 7 0.04 -16.27 6.87
C LEU A 7 1.08 -16.56 5.78
N CYS A 8 1.44 -17.82 5.56
CA CYS A 8 2.44 -18.19 4.56
C CYS A 8 1.92 -18.00 3.13
N SER A 9 0.61 -18.15 2.91
CA SER A 9 -0.03 -17.86 1.61
C SER A 9 -0.20 -16.37 1.37
N ALA A 10 -0.63 -15.60 2.38
CA ALA A 10 -0.82 -14.15 2.24
C ALA A 10 0.49 -13.41 1.96
N VAL A 11 1.60 -13.80 2.60
CA VAL A 11 2.92 -13.18 2.36
C VAL A 11 3.46 -13.50 0.96
N MET A 12 3.07 -14.63 0.34
CA MET A 12 3.47 -14.97 -1.03
C MET A 12 2.83 -14.07 -2.10
N ASP A 13 1.67 -13.45 -1.82
CA ASP A 13 1.03 -12.49 -2.71
C ASP A 13 1.60 -11.05 -2.57
N LEU A 14 2.36 -10.80 -1.48
CA LEU A 14 2.94 -9.48 -1.20
C LEU A 14 4.23 -9.25 -1.99
N GLU A 15 4.08 -8.75 -3.21
CA GLU A 15 5.21 -8.34 -4.04
C GLU A 15 5.92 -7.05 -3.57
N LEU A 16 7.20 -6.92 -3.92
CA LEU A 16 8.04 -5.76 -3.63
C LEU A 16 7.50 -4.43 -4.21
N ARG A 17 6.72 -4.48 -5.29
CA ARG A 17 6.02 -3.31 -5.84
C ARG A 17 5.01 -2.70 -4.86
N HIS A 18 4.39 -3.53 -4.03
CA HIS A 18 3.43 -3.10 -3.01
C HIS A 18 4.15 -2.29 -1.94
N LEU A 19 5.25 -2.84 -1.41
CA LEU A 19 6.09 -2.18 -0.39
C LEU A 19 6.70 -0.88 -0.91
N ARG A 20 7.23 -0.87 -2.15
CA ARG A 20 7.74 0.36 -2.78
C ARG A 20 6.66 1.42 -2.93
N GLY A 21 5.46 1.01 -3.32
CA GLY A 21 4.31 1.91 -3.39
C GLY A 21 4.01 2.54 -2.04
N VAL A 22 3.97 1.73 -0.97
CA VAL A 22 3.67 2.19 0.39
C VAL A 22 4.72 3.20 0.87
N VAL A 23 6.02 2.87 0.73
CA VAL A 23 7.11 3.79 1.12
C VAL A 23 7.03 5.09 0.34
N ALA A 24 6.85 5.04 -0.99
CA ALA A 24 6.77 6.25 -1.81
C ALA A 24 5.59 7.16 -1.43
N VAL A 25 4.42 6.58 -1.10
CA VAL A 25 3.25 7.37 -0.67
C VAL A 25 3.48 7.98 0.71
N THR A 26 4.11 7.25 1.64
CA THR A 26 4.46 7.76 2.97
C THR A 26 5.46 8.90 2.89
N ASP A 27 6.51 8.76 2.08
CA ASP A 27 7.56 9.79 1.91
C ASP A 27 7.03 11.03 1.19
N ALA A 28 6.19 10.85 0.17
CA ALA A 28 5.67 11.94 -0.64
C ALA A 28 4.43 12.63 -0.04
N GLY A 29 3.71 11.98 0.88
CA GLY A 29 2.43 12.45 1.44
C GLY A 29 1.30 12.61 0.41
N SER A 30 1.51 12.13 -0.82
CA SER A 30 0.61 12.32 -1.97
C SER A 30 0.76 11.18 -2.97
N PHE A 31 -0.36 10.55 -3.32
CA PHE A 31 -0.40 9.51 -4.35
C PHE A 31 0.04 10.02 -5.73
N THR A 32 -0.26 11.28 -6.06
CA THR A 32 0.12 11.85 -7.37
C THR A 32 1.64 12.04 -7.43
N THR A 33 2.24 12.60 -6.38
CA THR A 33 3.69 12.82 -6.29
C THR A 33 4.44 11.49 -6.26
N ALA A 34 3.98 10.54 -5.45
CA ALA A 34 4.57 9.21 -5.37
C ALA A 34 4.51 8.45 -6.71
N ALA A 35 3.38 8.55 -7.43
CA ALA A 35 3.26 7.91 -8.74
C ALA A 35 4.23 8.50 -9.77
N ALA A 36 4.40 9.83 -9.77
CA ALA A 36 5.38 10.51 -10.61
C ALA A 36 6.82 10.07 -10.29
N GLN A 37 7.18 9.95 -9.01
CA GLN A 37 8.49 9.45 -8.58
C GLN A 37 8.76 8.00 -8.99
N LEU A 38 7.73 7.16 -8.97
CA LEU A 38 7.80 5.76 -9.40
C LEU A 38 7.67 5.56 -10.91
N GLY A 39 7.45 6.63 -11.69
CA GLY A 39 7.28 6.55 -13.14
C GLY A 39 6.02 5.81 -13.59
N ILE A 40 4.97 5.76 -12.75
CA ILE A 40 3.71 5.07 -13.04
C ILE A 40 2.53 6.04 -12.93
N SER A 41 1.35 5.60 -13.40
CA SER A 41 0.14 6.40 -13.25
C SER A 41 -0.39 6.33 -11.80
N GLN A 42 -0.99 7.42 -11.33
CA GLN A 42 -1.63 7.45 -10.01
C GLN A 42 -2.70 6.35 -9.83
N PRO A 43 -3.54 6.02 -10.82
CA PRO A 43 -4.48 4.89 -10.72
C PRO A 43 -3.79 3.52 -10.63
N ALA A 44 -2.60 3.35 -11.21
CA ALA A 44 -1.81 2.13 -11.04
C ALA A 44 -1.29 2.03 -9.60
N LEU A 45 -0.69 3.10 -9.08
CA LEU A 45 -0.22 3.15 -7.69
C LEU A 45 -1.36 2.91 -6.68
N SER A 46 -2.52 3.53 -6.88
CA SER A 46 -3.69 3.34 -6.02
C SER A 46 -4.14 1.87 -5.98
N ARG A 47 -4.14 1.18 -7.12
CA ARG A 47 -4.46 -0.26 -7.18
C ARG A 47 -3.42 -1.12 -6.48
N THR A 48 -2.14 -0.80 -6.64
CA THR A 48 -1.02 -1.47 -5.94
C THR A 48 -1.15 -1.34 -4.42
N ILE A 49 -1.48 -0.15 -3.91
CA ILE A 49 -1.73 0.05 -2.48
C ILE A 49 -2.97 -0.72 -2.01
N GLN A 50 -4.07 -0.70 -2.75
CA GLN A 50 -5.29 -1.45 -2.39
C GLN A 50 -5.08 -2.97 -2.41
N GLN A 51 -4.16 -3.48 -3.23
CA GLN A 51 -3.75 -4.88 -3.17
C GLN A 51 -2.97 -5.16 -1.88
N ALA A 52 -2.02 -4.28 -1.54
CA ALA A 52 -1.26 -4.38 -0.28
C ALA A 52 -2.16 -4.38 0.95
N GLU A 53 -3.11 -3.45 1.02
CA GLU A 53 -4.07 -3.33 2.13
C GLU A 53 -4.94 -4.60 2.28
N ARG A 54 -5.34 -5.22 1.16
CA ARG A 54 -6.10 -6.48 1.19
C ARG A 54 -5.26 -7.67 1.64
N ILE A 55 -4.01 -7.75 1.19
CA ILE A 55 -3.11 -8.85 1.57
C ILE A 55 -2.75 -8.77 3.06
N LEU A 56 -2.56 -7.56 3.58
CA LEU A 56 -2.22 -7.30 4.97
C LEU A 56 -3.44 -7.25 5.90
N ASP A 57 -4.65 -7.36 5.34
CA ASP A 57 -5.93 -7.14 6.03
C ASP A 57 -5.92 -5.87 6.91
N ALA A 58 -5.32 -4.80 6.39
CA ALA A 58 -5.04 -3.58 7.13
C ALA A 58 -5.19 -2.35 6.24
N ARG A 59 -5.72 -1.27 6.81
CA ARG A 59 -5.70 0.04 6.16
C ARG A 59 -4.34 0.70 6.38
N LEU A 60 -3.65 1.04 5.31
CA LEU A 60 -2.34 1.70 5.38
C LEU A 60 -2.46 3.22 5.25
N PHE A 61 -3.47 3.69 4.52
CA PHE A 61 -3.67 5.12 4.26
C PHE A 61 -5.12 5.56 4.50
N GLU A 62 -5.27 6.76 5.08
CA GLU A 62 -6.58 7.38 5.20
C GLU A 62 -7.00 8.06 3.89
N ARG A 63 -8.24 7.82 3.45
CA ARG A 63 -8.86 8.55 2.35
C ARG A 63 -9.25 9.95 2.81
N SER A 64 -8.29 10.85 2.98
CA SER A 64 -8.55 12.29 3.18
C SER A 64 -8.04 13.08 1.97
N SER A 65 -8.92 13.85 1.35
CA SER A 65 -8.67 14.62 0.11
C SER A 65 -7.68 15.80 0.28
N ARG A 66 -7.02 15.93 1.43
CA ARG A 66 -6.15 17.09 1.73
C ARG A 66 -4.82 16.76 2.42
N SER A 67 -4.64 15.53 2.92
CA SER A 67 -3.39 15.06 3.52
C SER A 67 -3.44 13.53 3.67
N VAL A 68 -2.47 12.82 3.09
CA VAL A 68 -2.31 11.38 3.32
C VAL A 68 -1.19 11.20 4.34
N GLY A 69 -1.53 10.62 5.48
CA GLY A 69 -0.58 10.15 6.49
C GLY A 69 -0.70 8.63 6.64
N PRO A 70 0.36 7.94 7.11
CA PRO A 70 0.25 6.54 7.48
C PRO A 70 -0.81 6.39 8.59
N CYS A 71 -1.74 5.45 8.43
CA CYS A 71 -2.60 5.04 9.55
C CYS A 71 -1.70 4.54 10.68
N ARG A 72 -1.79 5.14 11.87
CA ARG A 72 -1.09 4.64 13.06
C ARG A 72 -1.51 3.19 13.31
N ALA A 73 -0.53 2.31 13.46
CA ALA A 73 -0.71 0.98 14.03
C ALA A 73 -1.07 1.06 15.52
#